data_AF-A0A379XL03-F1
#
_entry.id   AF-A0A379XL03-F1
#
_cell.length_a   1.000
_cell.length_b   1.000
_cell.length_c   1.000
_cell.angle_alpha   90.00
_cell.angle_beta   90.00
_cell.angle_gamma   90.00
#
_symmetry.space_group_name_H-M   'P 1'
#
loop_
_entity.id
_entity.type
_entity.pdbx_description
1 polymer ?
#
loop_
_entity_poly.entity_id
_entity_poly.type
_entity_poly.pdbx_seq_one_letter_code
_entity_poly.pdbx_strand_id
1 'polypeptide(L)' 'MALFELLINTPATGNLIREGKLHQLAHVIQTGQQQGMMTFAQSAQWRQAQGRL' A
#
# COMPACT_ATOMS: atom_id res chain seq x y z
N MET A 1 10.41 13.07 9.91
CA MET A 1 9.79 11.72 10.04
C MET A 1 9.32 11.30 8.66
N ALA A 2 9.39 10.01 8.32
CA ALA A 2 9.07 9.56 6.96
C ALA A 2 7.77 8.75 6.95
N LEU A 3 6.86 9.18 6.08
CA LEU A 3 5.63 8.50 5.71
C LEU A 3 5.81 7.95 4.30
N PHE A 4 5.23 6.78 4.03
CA PHE A 4 5.36 6.11 2.75
C PHE A 4 4.11 5.30 2.44
N GLU A 5 3.94 5.02 1.15
CA GLU A 5 3.00 4.03 0.65
C GLU A 5 3.80 2.84 0.12
N LEU A 6 3.34 1.62 0.38
CA LEU A 6 4.02 0.38 0.04
C LEU A 6 3.08 -0.54 -0.73
N LEU A 7 3.40 -0.76 -2.00
CA LEU A 7 2.80 -1.79 -2.86
C LEU A 7 3.82 -2.91 -3.07
N ILE A 8 3.41 -4.16 -2.85
CA ILE A 8 4.26 -5.34 -3.06
C ILE A 8 3.87 -6.00 -4.38
N ASN A 9 4.85 -6.24 -5.25
CA ASN A 9 4.61 -6.84 -6.56
C ASN A 9 4.30 -8.34 -6.46
N THR A 10 3.05 -8.67 -6.15
CA THR A 10 2.51 -10.04 -6.25
C THR A 10 2.16 -10.39 -7.70
N PRO A 11 1.96 -11.67 -8.05
CA PRO A 11 1.54 -12.05 -9.41
C PRO A 11 0.28 -11.32 -9.90
N ALA A 12 -0.71 -11.12 -9.01
CA ALA A 12 -1.94 -10.39 -9.32
C ALA A 12 -1.66 -8.90 -9.59
N THR A 13 -0.84 -8.27 -8.76
CA THR A 13 -0.41 -6.87 -8.95
C THR A 13 0.34 -6.70 -10.27
N GLY A 14 1.28 -7.60 -10.56
CA GLY A 14 2.02 -7.62 -11.81
C GLY A 14 1.13 -7.79 -13.04
N ASN A 15 0.06 -8.60 -12.95
CA ASN A 15 -0.93 -8.71 -14.03
C ASN A 15 -1.66 -7.38 -14.26
N LEU A 16 -2.13 -6.72 -13.20
CA LEU A 16 -2.81 -5.42 -13.32
C LEU A 16 -1.93 -4.36 -13.99
N ILE A 17 -0.64 -4.34 -13.65
CA ILE A 17 0.34 -3.43 -14.27
C ILE A 17 0.49 -3.73 -15.76
N ARG A 18 0.68 -5.00 -16.14
CA ARG A 18 0.81 -5.40 -17.55
C ARG A 18 -0.44 -5.11 -18.38
N GLU A 19 -1.63 -5.23 -17.78
CA GLU A 19 -2.91 -4.95 -18.42
C GLU A 19 -3.30 -3.46 -18.41
N GLY A 20 -2.46 -2.57 -17.86
CA GLY A 20 -2.73 -1.14 -17.78
C GLY A 20 -3.86 -0.77 -16.79
N LYS A 21 -4.28 -1.70 -15.93
CA LYS A 21 -5.35 -1.53 -14.94
C LYS A 21 -4.86 -0.82 -13.67
N LEU A 22 -4.06 0.24 -13.83
CA LEU A 22 -3.39 0.94 -12.73
C LEU A 22 -4.37 1.54 -11.70
N HIS A 23 -5.58 1.92 -12.14
CA HIS A 23 -6.64 2.42 -11.27
C HIS A 23 -7.07 1.42 -10.19
N GLN A 24 -6.85 0.11 -10.39
CA GLN A 24 -7.18 -0.93 -9.40
C GLN A 24 -6.12 -1.05 -8.31
N LEU A 25 -4.91 -0.53 -8.53
CA LEU A 25 -3.79 -0.68 -7.59
C LEU A 25 -4.07 -0.02 -6.23
N ALA A 26 -4.80 1.10 -6.19
CA ALA A 26 -5.20 1.73 -4.93
C ALA A 26 -6.00 0.77 -4.04
N HIS A 27 -6.94 0.02 -4.63
CA HIS A 27 -7.72 -0.97 -3.91
C HIS A 27 -6.87 -2.18 -3.46
N VAL A 28 -5.89 -2.58 -4.28
CA VAL A 28 -4.94 -3.63 -3.93
C VAL A 28 -4.10 -3.24 -2.70
N ILE A 29 -3.55 -2.02 -2.67
CA ILE A 29 -2.79 -1.53 -1.49
C ILE A 29 -3.69 -1.49 -0.25
N GLN A 30 -4.92 -0.99 -0.39
CA GLN A 30 -5.87 -0.87 0.72
C GLN A 30 -6.19 -2.21 1.39
N THR A 31 -6.31 -3.28 0.59
CA THR A 31 -6.71 -4.61 1.05
C THR A 31 -5.51 -5.55 1.29
N GLY A 32 -4.32 -5.20 0.82
CA GLY A 32 -3.11 -6.02 0.87
C GLY A 32 -2.33 -6.00 2.18
N GLN A 33 -2.90 -5.53 3.30
CA GLN A 33 -2.18 -5.45 4.59
C GLN A 33 -1.57 -6.79 5.03
N GLN A 34 -2.28 -7.90 4.82
CA GLN A 34 -1.79 -9.24 5.17
C GLN A 34 -0.55 -9.64 4.37
N GLN A 35 -0.34 -9.02 3.20
CA GLN A 35 0.83 -9.23 2.36
C GLN A 35 1.95 -8.24 2.69
N GLY A 36 1.74 -7.34 3.66
CA GLY A 36 2.67 -6.28 4.06
C GLY A 36 2.48 -4.95 3.32
N MET A 37 1.41 -4.80 2.52
CA MET A 37 1.12 -3.53 1.85
C MET A 37 0.62 -2.49 2.86
N MET A 38 0.85 -1.21 2.54
CA MET A 38 0.49 -0.11 3.43
C MET A 38 0.12 1.12 2.62
N THR A 39 -1.05 1.71 2.88
CA THR A 39 -1.41 3.02 2.31
C THR A 39 -0.68 4.14 3.05
N PHE A 40 -0.55 5.31 2.42
CA PHE A 40 0.03 6.47 3.09
C PHE A 40 -0.73 6.86 4.38
N ALA A 41 -2.07 6.77 4.35
CA ALA A 41 -2.92 7.04 5.52
C ALA A 41 -2.64 6.05 6.67
N GLN A 42 -2.45 4.77 6.35
CA GLN A 42 -2.07 3.76 7.34
C GLN A 42 -0.68 4.05 7.91
N SER A 43 0.28 4.47 7.07
CA SER A 43 1.62 4.88 7.51
C SER A 43 1.56 6.01 8.53
N ALA A 44 0.74 7.02 8.27
CA ALA A 44 0.50 8.10 9.22
C ALA A 44 -0.10 7.58 10.53
N GLN A 45 -1.21 6.83 10.46
CA GLN A 45 -1.87 6.29 11.66
C GLN A 45 -0.92 5.43 12.52
N TRP A 46 -0.12 4.58 11.90
CA TRP A 46 0.84 3.73 12.59
C TRP A 46 1.93 4.56 13.31
N ARG A 47 2.41 5.63 12.69
CA ARG A 47 3.39 6.53 13.32
C ARG A 47 2.79 7.34 14.47
N GLN A 48 1.55 7.81 14.30
CA GLN A 48 0.77 8.52 15.33
C GLN A 48 0.61 7.64 16.57
N ALA A 49 0.21 6.38 16.39
CA ALA A 49 0.05 5.40 17.46
C ALA A 49 1.35 5.13 18.23
N GLN A 50 2.51 5.43 17.64
CA GLN A 50 3.82 5.26 18.26
C GLN A 50 4.35 6.54 18.93
N GLY A 51 3.60 7.64 18.91
CA GLY A 51 4.10 8.95 19.34
C GLY A 51 5.25 9.45 18.44
N ARG A 52 5.28 8.99 17.19
CA ARG A 52 6.32 9.28 16.20
C ARG A 52 5.78 10.08 15.01
N LEU A 53 4.81 10.96 15.27
CA LEU A 53 4.32 11.98 14.36
C LEU A 53 4.29 13.33 15.06
#